data_AF-A0A117SPV6-F1
#
_entry.id   AF-A0A117SPV6-F1
#
_cell.length_a   1.000
_cell.length_b   1.000
_cell.length_c   1.000
_cell.angle_alpha   90.00
_cell.angle_beta   90.00
_cell.angle_gamma   90.00
#
_symmetry.space_group_name_H-M   'P 1'
#
loop_
_entity.id
_entity.type
_entity.pdbx_description
1 polymer ?
#
loop_
_entity_poly.entity_id
_entity_poly.type
_entity_poly.pdbx_seq_one_letter_code
_entity_poly.pdbx_strand_id
1 'polypeptide(L)'
;MRDKELAIREVLRRLDEGDPLPLVFYYLGDGVVRRERPDFLLAVGRQMLPLFAGRRDVVIHRGGDYVKLVLRPSRYAEMMGEMYLSGLGTVLDALHSHKWLNLKRLAAYAFSTVEVAGRQMTTALRHGSLVYMAYFNERAKAEDFARRIKREFAAYGIDPEPHIWKARNGFFVRVEEKDALGYAVRNPAAREAVKWMLLLKAQERPDEVRRFLARHPEFAAEEVKQMINDIPAEKPRPRTERRPKERARATANVLLVKAVDGVVPMNLRIVEVHKASWRLAAVRRVKTAEEAEELRRQLRLSGLNVSVVSRGKMGFEVVVPQKELEKLAPEDKEAIRRYLEHKLRTGDEEERGRAEEVMRSFDFGVKAVEIGGVRLPLTFAANKGLMVEKYGDPDTIAQIKAAVEEWFRKTVGDSEGVRTEDGGQVLVVPERLLIQAARKDERIRDAFVQLLEEKLKTAEGKRRERIVRTLKQLKT
;
A
#
# COMPACT_ATOMS: atom_id res chain seq x y z
N MET A 1 -29.09 17.22 9.69
CA MET A 1 -29.50 17.04 8.26
C MET A 1 -29.89 18.37 7.61
N ARG A 2 -30.68 19.24 8.26
CA ARG A 2 -31.08 20.55 7.70
C ARG A 2 -29.87 21.48 7.42
N ASP A 3 -28.89 21.52 8.31
CA ASP A 3 -27.72 22.43 8.16
C ASP A 3 -26.83 22.10 6.96
N LYS A 4 -26.67 20.80 6.65
CA LYS A 4 -25.87 20.35 5.52
C LYS A 4 -26.56 20.59 4.18
N GLU A 5 -27.88 20.43 4.12
CA GLU A 5 -28.66 20.81 2.95
C GLU A 5 -28.61 22.33 2.70
N LEU A 6 -28.77 23.14 3.75
CA LEU A 6 -28.61 24.59 3.68
C LEU A 6 -27.22 24.99 3.18
N ALA A 7 -26.17 24.39 3.73
CA ALA A 7 -24.80 24.64 3.29
C ALA A 7 -24.57 24.29 1.81
N ILE A 8 -25.08 23.15 1.34
CA ILE A 8 -24.96 22.76 -0.08
C ILE A 8 -25.75 23.72 -0.98
N ARG A 9 -26.98 24.10 -0.60
CA ARG A 9 -27.78 25.07 -1.37
C ARG A 9 -27.05 26.41 -1.48
N GLU A 10 -26.44 26.86 -0.39
CA GLU A 10 -25.68 28.10 -0.35
C GLU A 10 -24.42 28.02 -1.21
N VAL A 11 -23.66 26.92 -1.13
CA VAL A 11 -22.50 26.68 -1.99
C VAL A 11 -22.88 26.70 -3.47
N LEU A 12 -23.97 26.03 -3.84
CA LEU A 12 -24.46 26.00 -5.22
C LEU A 12 -24.92 27.38 -5.69
N ARG A 13 -25.65 28.13 -4.86
CA ARG A 13 -26.09 29.50 -5.16
C ARG A 13 -24.90 30.42 -5.39
N ARG A 14 -23.90 30.41 -4.50
CA ARG A 14 -22.69 31.23 -4.61
C ARG A 14 -21.87 30.85 -5.83
N LEU A 15 -21.78 29.56 -6.14
CA LEU A 15 -21.14 29.08 -7.36
C LEU A 15 -21.84 29.61 -8.63
N ASP A 16 -23.18 29.66 -8.63
CA ASP A 16 -23.97 30.21 -9.74
C ASP A 16 -23.80 31.74 -9.87
N GLU A 17 -23.63 32.44 -8.74
CA GLU A 17 -23.27 33.86 -8.67
C GLU A 17 -21.82 34.15 -9.07
N GLY A 18 -21.02 33.10 -9.27
CA GLY A 18 -19.65 33.19 -9.72
C GLY A 18 -18.61 33.29 -8.60
N ASP A 19 -18.99 33.09 -7.33
CA ASP A 19 -18.09 32.96 -6.19
C ASP A 19 -17.81 31.47 -5.89
N PRO A 20 -16.60 30.96 -6.22
CA PRO A 20 -16.29 29.56 -6.01
C PRO A 20 -15.66 29.29 -4.63
N LEU A 21 -15.40 30.29 -3.79
CA LEU A 21 -14.77 30.10 -2.47
C LEU A 21 -15.58 29.20 -1.53
N PRO A 22 -16.92 29.34 -1.40
CA PRO A 22 -17.72 28.44 -0.58
C PRO A 22 -17.56 26.98 -0.99
N LEU A 23 -17.35 26.71 -2.28
CA LEU A 23 -17.08 25.38 -2.78
C LEU A 23 -15.72 24.84 -2.32
N VAL A 24 -14.70 25.69 -2.26
CA VAL A 24 -13.37 25.33 -1.70
C VAL A 24 -13.50 24.97 -0.23
N PHE A 25 -14.15 25.80 0.58
CA PHE A 25 -14.34 25.52 2.01
C PHE A 25 -15.14 24.24 2.25
N TYR A 26 -16.21 24.05 1.48
CA TYR A 26 -16.99 22.82 1.53
C TYR A 26 -16.13 21.60 1.15
N TYR A 27 -15.28 21.71 0.13
CA TYR A 27 -14.34 20.65 -0.26
C TYR A 27 -13.28 20.38 0.82
N LEU A 28 -12.73 21.41 1.46
CA LEU A 28 -11.80 21.25 2.57
C LEU A 28 -12.46 20.56 3.79
N GLY A 29 -13.77 20.68 3.97
CA GLY A 29 -14.55 19.95 4.97
C GLY A 29 -14.89 18.51 4.54
N ASP A 30 -15.68 18.38 3.47
CA ASP A 30 -16.40 17.15 3.09
C ASP A 30 -15.99 16.60 1.70
N GLY A 31 -14.98 17.18 1.07
CA GLY A 31 -14.47 16.76 -0.25
C GLY A 31 -13.76 15.41 -0.23
N VAL A 32 -13.85 14.69 -1.36
CA VAL A 32 -13.22 13.37 -1.52
C VAL A 32 -12.29 13.35 -2.72
N VAL A 33 -11.16 12.66 -2.56
CA VAL A 33 -10.12 12.56 -3.58
C VAL A 33 -9.96 11.13 -4.04
N ARG A 34 -10.03 10.91 -5.35
CA ARG A 34 -9.64 9.64 -5.98
C ARG A 34 -8.30 9.81 -6.66
N ARG A 35 -7.30 9.02 -6.23
CA ARG A 35 -5.93 9.08 -6.76
C ARG A 35 -5.81 8.74 -8.25
N GLU A 36 -6.73 7.95 -8.80
CA GLU A 36 -6.61 7.43 -10.17
C GLU A 36 -7.25 8.33 -11.24
N ARG A 37 -8.15 9.23 -10.82
CA ARG A 37 -8.75 10.31 -11.63
C ARG A 37 -9.08 11.45 -10.68
N PRO A 38 -8.36 12.59 -10.75
CA PRO A 38 -8.68 13.73 -9.91
C PRO A 38 -10.02 14.30 -10.41
N ASP A 39 -11.10 13.84 -9.81
CA ASP A 39 -12.44 14.38 -9.95
C ASP A 39 -12.76 15.21 -8.71
N PHE A 40 -13.39 16.37 -8.89
CA PHE A 40 -13.90 17.17 -7.77
C PHE A 40 -15.18 16.51 -7.26
N LEU A 41 -15.05 15.67 -6.23
CA LEU A 41 -16.14 14.87 -5.68
C LEU A 41 -16.64 15.45 -4.35
N LEU A 42 -17.95 15.63 -4.26
CA LEU A 42 -18.66 15.95 -3.03
C LEU A 42 -19.37 14.71 -2.51
N ALA A 43 -19.16 14.36 -1.24
CA ALA A 43 -19.94 13.33 -0.58
C ALA A 43 -21.30 13.90 -0.18
N VAL A 44 -22.38 13.35 -0.75
CA VAL A 44 -23.76 13.80 -0.50
C VAL A 44 -24.66 12.60 -0.21
N GLY A 45 -25.59 12.75 0.73
CA GLY A 45 -26.58 11.71 0.99
C GLY A 45 -27.55 11.59 -0.20
N ARG A 46 -28.11 10.40 -0.44
CA ARG A 46 -29.06 10.16 -1.54
C ARG A 46 -30.24 11.13 -1.53
N GLN A 47 -30.72 11.50 -0.36
CA GLN A 47 -31.78 12.48 -0.14
C GLN A 47 -31.44 13.90 -0.64
N MET A 48 -30.15 14.21 -0.82
CA MET A 48 -29.67 15.51 -1.30
C MET A 48 -29.41 15.54 -2.81
N LEU A 49 -29.47 14.40 -3.51
CA LEU A 49 -29.30 14.34 -4.97
C LEU A 49 -30.26 15.25 -5.74
N PRO A 50 -31.53 15.43 -5.34
CA PRO A 50 -32.44 16.36 -6.02
C PRO A 50 -31.92 17.80 -6.10
N LEU A 51 -31.05 18.24 -5.18
CA LEU A 51 -30.45 19.59 -5.19
C LEU A 51 -29.57 19.84 -6.42
N PHE A 52 -29.09 18.77 -7.05
CA PHE A 52 -28.21 18.83 -8.20
C PHE A 52 -28.92 18.48 -9.52
N ALA A 53 -30.23 18.22 -9.48
CA ALA A 53 -31.00 17.87 -10.66
C ALA A 53 -31.00 19.03 -11.68
N GLY A 54 -30.84 18.69 -12.96
CA GLY A 54 -30.87 19.68 -14.06
C GLY A 54 -29.57 20.47 -14.28
N ARG A 55 -28.60 20.37 -13.36
CA ARG A 55 -27.29 21.02 -13.50
C ARG A 55 -26.42 20.33 -14.56
N ARG A 56 -25.84 21.11 -15.47
CA ARG A 56 -24.98 20.61 -16.57
C ARG A 56 -23.52 20.38 -16.16
N ASP A 57 -23.10 21.02 -15.07
CA ASP A 57 -21.79 20.93 -14.45
C ASP A 57 -21.72 19.80 -13.39
N VAL A 58 -22.74 18.95 -13.30
CA VAL A 58 -22.82 17.87 -12.32
C VAL A 58 -22.96 16.51 -12.99
N VAL A 59 -22.19 15.53 -12.50
CA VAL A 59 -22.38 14.10 -12.80
C VAL A 59 -22.61 13.33 -11.51
N ILE A 60 -23.77 12.68 -11.39
CA ILE A 60 -24.10 11.84 -10.23
C ILE A 60 -23.38 10.47 -10.38
N HIS A 61 -22.61 10.07 -9.38
CA HIS A 61 -21.88 8.80 -9.42
C HIS A 61 -22.84 7.61 -9.23
N ARG A 62 -22.59 6.50 -9.93
CA ARG A 62 -23.34 5.23 -9.71
C ARG A 62 -23.25 4.84 -8.22
N GLY A 63 -24.40 4.75 -7.55
CA GLY A 63 -24.54 4.52 -6.11
C GLY A 63 -25.24 5.65 -5.35
N GLY A 64 -25.21 6.88 -5.88
CA GLY A 64 -25.95 8.03 -5.33
C GLY A 64 -25.32 8.74 -4.14
N ASP A 65 -24.14 8.32 -3.70
CA ASP A 65 -23.52 8.83 -2.47
C ASP A 65 -22.45 9.92 -2.75
N TYR A 66 -22.21 10.21 -4.03
CA TYR A 66 -21.23 11.20 -4.48
C TYR A 66 -21.72 11.95 -5.71
N VAL A 67 -21.39 13.24 -5.75
CA VAL A 67 -21.60 14.13 -6.90
C VAL A 67 -20.24 14.60 -7.40
N LYS A 68 -20.00 14.45 -8.70
CA LYS A 68 -18.85 15.04 -9.39
C LYS A 68 -19.22 16.40 -9.95
N LEU A 69 -18.44 17.43 -9.61
CA LEU A 69 -18.50 18.73 -10.25
C LEU A 69 -17.52 18.79 -11.43
N VAL A 70 -18.02 19.21 -12.58
CA VAL A 70 -17.28 19.38 -13.84
C VAL A 70 -17.04 20.87 -14.05
N LEU A 71 -15.98 21.36 -13.42
CA LEU A 71 -15.60 22.77 -13.49
C LEU A 71 -14.68 23.05 -14.69
N ARG A 72 -14.80 24.25 -15.26
CA ARG A 72 -13.84 24.74 -16.27
C ARG A 72 -12.50 25.08 -15.62
N PRO A 73 -11.37 25.03 -16.35
CA PRO A 73 -10.07 25.43 -15.81
C PRO A 73 -10.08 26.82 -15.19
N SER A 74 -10.76 27.80 -15.78
CA SER A 74 -10.87 29.17 -15.22
C SER A 74 -11.40 29.21 -13.79
N ARG A 75 -12.37 28.35 -13.46
CA ARG A 75 -12.92 28.27 -12.10
C ARG A 75 -11.89 27.74 -11.09
N TYR A 76 -11.00 26.83 -11.51
CA TYR A 76 -9.88 26.42 -10.67
C TYR A 76 -8.89 27.56 -10.47
N ALA A 77 -8.60 28.35 -11.50
CA ALA A 77 -7.71 29.50 -11.38
C ALA A 77 -8.26 30.54 -10.39
N GLU A 78 -9.55 30.86 -10.47
CA GLU A 78 -10.24 31.74 -9.53
C GLU A 78 -10.15 31.21 -8.09
N MET A 79 -10.54 29.94 -7.86
CA MET A 79 -10.45 29.32 -6.52
C MET A 79 -9.03 29.38 -5.94
N MET A 80 -8.03 29.06 -6.77
CA MET A 80 -6.64 29.06 -6.34
C MET A 80 -6.14 30.48 -6.04
N GLY A 81 -6.47 31.44 -6.91
CA GLY A 81 -6.12 32.84 -6.75
C GLY A 81 -6.70 33.43 -5.47
N GLU A 82 -8.01 33.28 -5.25
CA GLU A 82 -8.69 33.78 -4.06
C GLU A 82 -8.14 33.19 -2.75
N MET A 83 -7.79 31.90 -2.75
CA MET A 83 -7.18 31.27 -1.59
C MET A 83 -5.79 31.86 -1.28
N TYR A 84 -4.98 32.15 -2.28
CA TYR A 84 -3.67 32.78 -2.06
C TYR A 84 -3.79 34.27 -1.72
N LEU A 85 -4.71 35.01 -2.36
CA LEU A 85 -4.97 36.43 -2.07
C LEU A 85 -5.47 36.64 -0.63
N SER A 86 -6.30 35.74 -0.12
CA SER A 86 -6.76 35.75 1.28
C SER A 86 -5.70 35.31 2.30
N GLY A 87 -4.52 34.87 1.85
CA GLY A 87 -3.45 34.32 2.69
C GLY A 87 -3.71 32.89 3.20
N LEU A 88 -4.94 32.38 3.08
CA LEU A 88 -5.32 31.03 3.53
C LEU A 88 -4.57 29.93 2.78
N GLY A 89 -4.35 30.10 1.48
CA GLY A 89 -3.58 29.16 0.65
C GLY A 89 -2.15 28.98 1.15
N THR A 90 -1.50 30.08 1.56
CA THR A 90 -0.16 30.08 2.14
C THR A 90 -0.14 29.38 3.50
N VAL A 91 -1.13 29.65 4.35
CA VAL A 91 -1.27 28.95 5.65
C VAL A 91 -1.48 27.45 5.43
N LEU A 92 -2.35 27.06 4.51
CA LEU A 92 -2.61 25.65 4.20
C LEU A 92 -1.39 24.93 3.61
N ASP A 93 -0.53 25.66 2.89
CA ASP A 93 0.76 25.15 2.41
C ASP A 93 1.74 24.90 3.56
N ALA A 94 1.87 25.85 4.49
CA ALA A 94 2.71 25.71 5.67
C ALA A 94 2.25 24.58 6.61
N LEU A 95 0.93 24.38 6.70
CA LEU A 95 0.32 23.29 7.47
C LEU A 95 0.35 21.93 6.75
N HIS A 96 0.91 21.87 5.53
CA HIS A 96 0.94 20.67 4.70
C HIS A 96 -0.44 19.98 4.56
N SER A 97 -1.50 20.79 4.39
CA SER A 97 -2.87 20.27 4.30
C SER A 97 -3.01 19.32 3.10
N HIS A 98 -3.27 18.05 3.38
CA HIS A 98 -3.43 17.03 2.35
C HIS A 98 -4.63 17.31 1.42
N LYS A 99 -5.71 17.91 1.92
CA LYS A 99 -6.88 18.30 1.09
C LYS A 99 -6.55 19.47 0.18
N TRP A 100 -5.83 20.47 0.70
CA TRP A 100 -5.34 21.59 -0.11
C TRP A 100 -4.41 21.11 -1.21
N LEU A 101 -3.42 20.28 -0.88
CA LEU A 101 -2.53 19.66 -1.85
C LEU A 101 -3.28 18.92 -2.98
N ASN A 102 -4.36 18.22 -2.64
CA ASN A 102 -5.18 17.54 -3.63
C ASN A 102 -5.99 18.49 -4.51
N LEU A 103 -6.48 19.61 -3.95
CA LEU A 103 -7.11 20.66 -4.75
C LEU A 103 -6.13 21.31 -5.73
N LYS A 104 -4.87 21.54 -5.31
CA LYS A 104 -3.81 22.02 -6.21
C LYS A 104 -3.54 21.05 -7.35
N ARG A 105 -3.57 19.74 -7.07
CA ARG A 105 -3.43 18.69 -8.10
C ARG A 105 -4.62 18.65 -9.07
N LEU A 106 -5.84 18.83 -8.55
CA LEU A 106 -7.05 18.96 -9.37
C LEU A 106 -6.95 20.18 -10.31
N ALA A 107 -6.53 21.32 -9.77
CA ALA A 107 -6.30 22.53 -10.54
C ALA A 107 -5.23 22.32 -11.63
N ALA A 108 -4.07 21.77 -11.26
CA ALA A 108 -3.00 21.45 -12.23
C ALA A 108 -3.47 20.48 -13.32
N TYR A 109 -4.30 19.49 -12.99
CA TYR A 109 -4.91 18.61 -13.98
C TYR A 109 -5.87 19.37 -14.91
N ALA A 110 -6.68 20.27 -14.38
CA ALA A 110 -7.55 21.12 -15.20
C ALA A 110 -6.74 22.09 -16.09
N PHE A 111 -5.62 22.63 -15.61
CA PHE A 111 -4.73 23.49 -16.40
C PHE A 111 -3.92 22.70 -17.44
N SER A 112 -3.80 21.38 -17.27
CA SER A 112 -3.22 20.49 -18.28
C SER A 112 -4.17 20.14 -19.43
N THR A 113 -5.30 20.85 -19.59
CA THR A 113 -6.17 20.70 -20.76
C THR A 113 -6.00 21.85 -21.74
N VAL A 114 -6.10 21.53 -23.03
CA VAL A 114 -6.04 22.49 -24.12
C VAL A 114 -7.36 22.46 -24.89
N GLU A 115 -7.87 23.63 -25.26
CA GLU A 115 -9.00 23.69 -26.17
C GLU A 115 -8.53 23.46 -27.60
N VAL A 116 -9.10 22.44 -28.25
CA VAL A 116 -8.87 22.14 -29.66
C VAL A 116 -10.23 21.92 -30.29
N ALA A 117 -10.51 22.61 -31.39
CA ALA A 117 -11.73 22.53 -32.17
C ALA A 117 -13.01 22.73 -31.32
N GLY A 118 -12.96 23.67 -30.37
CA GLY A 118 -14.05 23.97 -29.43
C GLY A 118 -14.28 22.89 -28.38
N ARG A 119 -13.30 22.02 -28.13
CA ARG A 119 -13.37 20.95 -27.14
C ARG A 119 -12.10 20.88 -26.31
N GLN A 120 -12.27 20.73 -25.01
CA GLN A 120 -11.16 20.48 -24.10
C GLN A 120 -10.58 19.08 -24.31
N MET A 121 -9.31 19.02 -24.67
CA MET A 121 -8.50 17.80 -24.76
C MET A 121 -7.54 17.76 -23.58
N THR A 122 -7.37 16.59 -22.97
CA THR A 122 -6.36 16.40 -21.92
C THR A 122 -4.98 16.25 -22.54
N THR A 123 -4.03 17.07 -22.08
CA THR A 123 -2.61 16.92 -22.36
C THR A 123 -2.01 15.91 -21.39
N ALA A 124 -1.35 14.89 -21.92
CA ALA A 124 -0.77 13.83 -21.10
C ALA A 124 0.61 13.40 -21.60
N LEU A 125 1.46 13.00 -20.68
CA LEU A 125 2.67 12.24 -20.95
C LEU A 125 2.37 10.75 -20.77
N ARG A 126 2.39 9.99 -21.86
CA ARG A 126 2.17 8.54 -21.85
C ARG A 126 3.40 7.84 -22.40
N HIS A 127 4.06 7.04 -21.55
CA HIS A 127 5.27 6.30 -21.91
C HIS A 127 6.38 7.23 -22.43
N GLY A 128 6.47 8.45 -21.91
CA GLY A 128 7.39 9.48 -22.37
C GLY A 128 6.91 10.29 -23.57
N SER A 129 5.79 9.96 -24.21
CA SER A 129 5.27 10.69 -25.37
C SER A 129 4.16 11.66 -25.00
N LEU A 130 4.23 12.89 -25.53
CA LEU A 130 3.16 13.88 -25.42
C LEU A 130 1.96 13.43 -26.24
N VAL A 131 0.76 13.51 -25.68
CA VAL A 131 -0.49 13.20 -26.39
C VAL A 131 -1.62 14.14 -25.98
N TYR A 132 -2.51 14.46 -26.93
CA TYR A 132 -3.81 15.06 -26.62
C TYR A 132 -4.90 14.01 -26.74
N MET A 133 -5.83 13.99 -25.77
CA MET A 133 -6.90 12.99 -25.75
C MET A 133 -8.25 13.59 -25.36
N ALA A 134 -9.31 13.17 -26.06
CA ALA A 134 -10.69 13.48 -25.71
C ALA A 134 -11.59 12.24 -25.81
N TYR A 135 -12.59 12.15 -24.94
CA TYR A 135 -13.54 11.03 -24.88
C TYR A 135 -14.92 11.43 -25.41
N PHE A 136 -15.56 10.49 -26.10
CA PHE A 136 -16.88 10.61 -26.70
C PHE A 136 -17.69 9.35 -26.43
N ASN A 137 -18.99 9.50 -26.19
CA ASN A 137 -19.89 8.34 -26.05
C ASN A 137 -20.30 7.75 -27.42
N GLU A 138 -20.19 8.54 -28.49
CA GLU A 138 -20.67 8.19 -29.83
C GLU A 138 -19.54 8.30 -30.86
N ARG A 139 -19.49 7.33 -31.77
CA ARG A 139 -18.46 7.26 -32.82
C ARG A 139 -18.54 8.44 -33.77
N ALA A 140 -19.74 8.80 -34.23
CA ALA A 140 -19.95 9.90 -35.17
C ALA A 140 -19.43 11.24 -34.61
N LYS A 141 -19.63 11.50 -33.30
CA LYS A 141 -19.09 12.69 -32.63
C LYS A 141 -17.57 12.67 -32.54
N ALA A 142 -16.96 11.49 -32.34
CA ALA A 142 -15.50 11.35 -32.35
C ALA A 142 -14.91 11.57 -33.75
N GLU A 143 -15.54 11.03 -34.80
CA GLU A 143 -15.12 11.19 -36.20
C GLU A 143 -15.28 12.64 -36.68
N ASP A 144 -16.40 13.28 -36.34
CA ASP A 144 -16.59 14.70 -36.60
C ASP A 144 -15.53 15.56 -35.92
N PHE A 145 -15.24 15.26 -34.65
CA PHE A 145 -14.22 15.97 -33.90
C PHE A 145 -12.82 15.78 -34.52
N ALA A 146 -12.46 14.55 -34.93
CA ALA A 146 -11.20 14.28 -35.62
C ALA A 146 -11.04 15.11 -36.91
N ARG A 147 -12.11 15.27 -37.69
CA ARG A 147 -12.09 16.16 -38.88
C ARG A 147 -11.88 17.62 -38.52
N ARG A 148 -12.46 18.10 -37.42
CA ARG A 148 -12.25 19.48 -36.95
C ARG A 148 -10.83 19.72 -36.44
N ILE A 149 -10.22 18.74 -35.75
CA ILE A 149 -8.81 18.80 -35.36
C ILE A 149 -7.93 19.03 -36.59
N LYS A 150 -8.14 18.26 -37.67
CA LYS A 150 -7.37 18.42 -38.92
C LYS A 150 -7.44 19.86 -39.46
N ARG A 151 -8.63 20.45 -39.50
CA ARG A 151 -8.81 21.84 -39.98
C ARG A 151 -8.09 22.85 -39.10
N GLU A 152 -8.20 22.71 -37.78
CA GLU A 152 -7.55 23.65 -36.86
C GLU A 152 -6.03 23.53 -36.92
N PHE A 153 -5.48 22.32 -36.90
CA PHE A 153 -4.04 22.09 -36.95
C PHE A 153 -3.41 22.51 -38.29
N ALA A 154 -4.17 22.40 -39.39
CA ALA A 154 -3.74 22.91 -40.69
C ALA A 154 -3.46 24.43 -40.66
N ALA A 155 -4.19 25.20 -39.85
CA ALA A 155 -3.92 26.63 -39.65
C ALA A 155 -2.55 26.90 -39.00
N TYR A 156 -1.95 25.90 -38.35
CA TYR A 156 -0.61 25.94 -37.78
C TYR A 156 0.44 25.23 -38.68
N GLY A 157 0.07 24.89 -39.92
CA GLY A 157 0.95 24.17 -40.86
C GLY A 157 1.22 22.72 -40.47
N ILE A 158 0.27 22.08 -39.78
CA ILE A 158 0.37 20.69 -39.32
C ILE A 158 -0.75 19.89 -40.00
N ASP A 159 -0.42 18.76 -40.60
CA ASP A 159 -1.41 17.80 -41.10
C ASP A 159 -1.50 16.61 -40.12
N PRO A 160 -2.39 16.69 -39.11
CA PRO A 160 -2.41 15.67 -38.07
C PRO A 160 -3.15 14.41 -38.53
N GLU A 161 -2.82 13.30 -37.88
CA GLU A 161 -3.56 12.04 -38.00
C GLU A 161 -4.23 11.65 -36.67
N PRO A 162 -5.39 12.26 -36.31
CA PRO A 162 -6.09 11.89 -35.08
C PRO A 162 -6.57 10.43 -35.12
N HIS A 163 -6.12 9.64 -34.16
CA HIS A 163 -6.52 8.24 -34.00
C HIS A 163 -7.78 8.11 -33.16
N ILE A 164 -8.75 7.32 -33.65
CA ILE A 164 -9.99 7.01 -32.94
C ILE A 164 -9.92 5.58 -32.40
N TRP A 165 -9.91 5.45 -31.07
CA TRP A 165 -9.84 4.16 -30.40
C TRP A 165 -11.15 3.83 -29.68
N LYS A 166 -11.67 2.60 -29.87
CA LYS A 166 -12.88 2.12 -29.18
C LYS A 166 -12.56 1.74 -27.74
N ALA A 167 -13.21 2.41 -26.80
CA ALA A 167 -13.21 2.06 -25.38
C ALA A 167 -14.43 1.22 -25.01
N ARG A 168 -14.43 0.69 -23.78
CA ARG A 168 -15.52 -0.15 -23.25
C ARG A 168 -16.92 0.48 -23.38
N ASN A 169 -17.03 1.80 -23.18
CA ASN A 169 -18.32 2.53 -23.16
C ASN A 169 -18.36 3.71 -24.16
N GLY A 170 -17.45 3.78 -25.13
CA GLY A 170 -17.34 4.94 -26.03
C GLY A 170 -16.08 4.93 -26.90
N PHE A 171 -15.60 6.11 -27.27
CA PHE A 171 -14.50 6.32 -28.21
C PHE A 171 -13.55 7.41 -27.69
N PHE A 172 -12.24 7.21 -27.86
CA PHE A 172 -11.25 8.25 -27.64
C PHE A 172 -10.72 8.76 -28.97
N VAL A 173 -10.57 10.07 -29.08
CA VAL A 173 -9.78 10.72 -30.14
C VAL A 173 -8.44 11.09 -29.54
N ARG A 174 -7.34 10.69 -30.18
CA ARG A 174 -5.97 10.91 -29.74
C ARG A 174 -5.16 11.58 -30.84
N VAL A 175 -4.39 12.60 -30.46
CA VAL A 175 -3.34 13.20 -31.30
C VAL A 175 -1.99 12.75 -30.76
N GLU A 176 -1.15 12.20 -31.64
CA GLU A 176 0.15 11.64 -31.28
C GLU A 176 1.24 12.70 -31.13
N GLU A 177 2.39 12.29 -30.58
CA GLU A 177 3.47 13.18 -30.13
C GLU A 177 3.93 14.19 -31.17
N LYS A 178 4.17 13.75 -32.41
CA LYS A 178 4.65 14.61 -33.50
C LYS A 178 3.74 15.84 -33.71
N ASP A 179 2.45 15.59 -33.84
CA ASP A 179 1.47 16.65 -34.14
C ASP A 179 1.16 17.47 -32.88
N ALA A 180 1.08 16.81 -31.72
CA ALA A 180 0.84 17.46 -30.45
C ALA A 180 1.96 18.45 -30.08
N LEU A 181 3.22 18.07 -30.29
CA LEU A 181 4.39 18.94 -30.09
C LEU A 181 4.38 20.09 -31.09
N GLY A 182 4.17 19.80 -32.38
CA GLY A 182 4.10 20.82 -33.42
C GLY A 182 3.04 21.88 -33.10
N TYR A 183 1.90 21.47 -32.54
CA TYR A 183 0.84 22.37 -32.10
C TYR A 183 1.24 23.13 -30.82
N ALA A 184 1.82 22.44 -29.83
CA ALA A 184 2.27 23.05 -28.57
C ALA A 184 3.34 24.13 -28.77
N VAL A 185 4.25 23.96 -29.73
CA VAL A 185 5.29 24.97 -30.03
C VAL A 185 4.66 26.26 -30.56
N ARG A 186 3.59 26.15 -31.36
CA ARG A 186 2.99 27.27 -32.11
C ARG A 186 1.77 27.89 -31.42
N ASN A 187 1.15 27.17 -30.48
CA ASN A 187 -0.01 27.63 -29.74
C ASN A 187 0.35 27.88 -28.25
N PRO A 188 0.31 29.14 -27.78
CA PRO A 188 0.66 29.48 -26.39
C PRO A 188 -0.19 28.76 -25.34
N ALA A 189 -1.50 28.58 -25.57
CA ALA A 189 -2.38 27.88 -24.63
C ALA A 189 -2.03 26.38 -24.57
N ALA A 190 -1.67 25.78 -25.69
CA ALA A 190 -1.18 24.40 -25.74
C ALA A 190 0.17 24.25 -25.04
N ARG A 191 1.09 25.21 -25.22
CA ARG A 191 2.38 25.25 -24.52
C ARG A 191 2.21 25.33 -23.00
N GLU A 192 1.28 26.17 -22.55
CA GLU A 192 0.96 26.30 -21.12
C GLU A 192 0.33 25.01 -20.58
N ALA A 193 -0.56 24.36 -21.33
CA ALA A 193 -1.12 23.06 -20.94
C ALA A 193 -0.03 21.96 -20.82
N VAL A 194 0.98 21.98 -21.69
CA VAL A 194 2.16 21.11 -21.58
C VAL A 194 2.95 21.43 -20.31
N LYS A 195 3.20 22.69 -19.99
CA LYS A 195 3.90 23.10 -18.75
C LYS A 195 3.18 22.56 -17.51
N TRP A 196 1.87 22.74 -17.39
CA TRP A 196 1.09 22.23 -16.26
C TRP A 196 1.09 20.70 -16.17
N MET A 197 1.01 20.03 -17.33
CA MET A 197 1.15 18.58 -17.41
C MET A 197 2.52 18.13 -16.89
N LEU A 198 3.61 18.80 -17.28
CA LEU A 198 4.97 18.48 -16.84
C LEU A 198 5.16 18.75 -15.35
N LEU A 199 4.63 19.84 -14.80
CA LEU A 199 4.63 20.12 -13.35
C LEU A 199 3.91 19.01 -12.57
N LEU A 200 2.74 18.57 -13.05
CA LEU A 200 2.00 17.48 -12.45
C LEU A 200 2.77 16.16 -12.53
N LYS A 201 3.40 15.88 -13.68
CA LYS A 201 4.19 14.66 -13.88
C LYS A 201 5.52 14.66 -13.15
N ALA A 202 6.14 15.81 -12.91
CA ALA A 202 7.39 15.91 -12.16
C ALA A 202 7.22 15.42 -10.72
N GLN A 203 6.07 15.69 -10.11
CA GLN A 203 5.73 15.16 -8.77
C GLN A 203 5.54 13.64 -8.74
N GLU A 204 5.08 13.04 -9.84
CA GLU A 204 4.77 11.61 -9.91
C GLU A 204 5.94 10.78 -10.42
N ARG A 205 6.66 11.30 -11.42
CA ARG A 205 7.65 10.60 -12.25
C ARG A 205 8.69 11.60 -12.80
N PRO A 206 9.57 12.14 -11.95
CA PRO A 206 10.54 13.16 -12.36
C PRO A 206 11.46 12.67 -13.50
N ASP A 207 11.84 11.39 -13.53
CA ASP A 207 12.70 10.83 -14.58
C ASP A 207 12.01 10.74 -15.96
N GLU A 208 10.69 10.56 -15.99
CA GLU A 208 9.94 10.59 -17.26
C GLU A 208 9.93 12.02 -17.82
N VAL A 209 9.82 13.02 -16.94
CA VAL A 209 9.89 14.44 -17.30
C VAL A 209 11.30 14.83 -17.74
N ARG A 210 12.35 14.41 -17.02
CA ARG A 210 13.76 14.67 -17.40
C ARG A 210 14.06 14.16 -18.81
N ARG A 211 13.64 12.93 -19.13
CA ARG A 211 13.82 12.35 -20.48
C ARG A 211 12.99 13.04 -21.56
N PHE A 212 11.81 13.56 -21.20
CA PHE A 212 11.01 14.36 -22.12
C PHE A 212 11.71 15.69 -22.43
N LEU A 213 12.15 16.42 -21.40
CA LEU A 213 12.83 17.71 -21.56
C LEU A 213 14.20 17.59 -22.25
N ALA A 214 14.90 16.47 -22.08
CA ALA A 214 16.14 16.21 -22.81
C ALA A 214 15.92 16.10 -24.33
N ARG A 215 14.74 15.63 -24.77
CA ARG A 215 14.37 15.56 -26.19
C ARG A 215 13.74 16.84 -26.71
N HIS A 216 13.02 17.56 -25.84
CA HIS A 216 12.24 18.75 -26.19
C HIS A 216 12.56 19.91 -25.23
N PRO A 217 13.78 20.47 -25.30
CA PRO A 217 14.26 21.50 -24.37
C PRO A 217 13.44 22.81 -24.43
N GLU A 218 12.72 23.05 -25.52
CA GLU A 218 11.83 24.20 -25.69
C GLU A 218 10.67 24.23 -24.67
N PHE A 219 10.33 23.09 -24.04
CA PHE A 219 9.32 23.02 -22.97
C PHE A 219 9.91 23.07 -21.56
N ALA A 220 11.23 23.30 -21.42
CA ALA A 220 11.90 23.41 -20.12
C ALA A 220 11.66 24.78 -19.48
N ALA A 221 10.42 25.06 -19.08
CA ALA A 221 10.07 26.23 -18.29
C ALA A 221 10.83 26.23 -16.94
N GLU A 222 11.17 27.41 -16.44
CA GLU A 222 12.02 27.55 -15.26
C GLU A 222 11.38 26.91 -14.02
N GLU A 223 10.06 27.04 -13.87
CA GLU A 223 9.32 26.42 -12.79
C GLU A 223 9.36 24.89 -12.84
N VAL A 224 9.41 24.31 -14.04
CA VAL A 224 9.54 22.86 -14.23
C VAL A 224 10.95 22.41 -13.85
N LYS A 225 11.98 23.18 -14.24
CA LYS A 225 13.38 22.88 -13.85
C LYS A 225 13.55 22.96 -12.34
N GLN A 226 13.05 24.04 -11.72
CA GLN A 226 13.12 24.24 -10.28
C GLN A 226 12.44 23.09 -9.53
N MET A 227 11.22 22.73 -9.92
CA MET A 227 10.52 21.57 -9.35
C MET A 227 11.33 20.26 -9.47
N ILE A 228 11.96 20.00 -10.61
CA ILE A 228 12.74 18.76 -10.83
C ILE A 228 14.05 18.76 -10.03
N ASN A 229 14.64 19.94 -9.79
CA ASN A 229 15.88 20.11 -9.03
C ASN A 229 15.64 20.05 -7.52
N ASP A 230 14.51 20.59 -7.05
CA ASP A 230 14.11 20.58 -5.64
C ASP A 230 13.66 19.19 -5.18
N ILE A 231 13.28 18.31 -6.11
CA ILE A 231 13.02 16.90 -5.84
C ILE A 231 14.38 16.17 -5.82
N PRO A 232 14.81 15.60 -4.68
CA PRO A 232 16.06 14.84 -4.60
C PRO A 232 16.10 13.81 -5.73
N ALA A 233 17.22 13.74 -6.45
CA ALA A 233 17.40 12.75 -7.51
C ALA A 233 17.30 11.34 -6.90
N GLU A 234 16.12 10.73 -6.96
CA GLU A 234 15.97 9.33 -6.63
C GLU A 234 16.79 8.51 -7.61
N LYS A 235 17.65 7.62 -7.09
CA LYS A 235 18.25 6.57 -7.91
C LYS A 235 17.12 5.85 -8.65
N PRO A 236 17.30 5.55 -9.95
CA PRO A 236 16.23 5.03 -10.79
C PRO A 236 15.64 3.78 -10.14
N ARG A 237 14.37 3.88 -9.72
CA ARG A 237 13.60 2.74 -9.26
C ARG A 237 13.33 1.83 -10.45
N PRO A 238 13.40 0.50 -10.31
CA PRO A 238 12.87 -0.39 -11.32
C PRO A 238 11.39 -0.07 -11.54
N ARG A 239 10.92 -0.16 -12.80
CA ARG A 239 9.52 -0.02 -13.16
C ARG A 239 8.70 -1.04 -12.37
N THR A 240 8.06 -0.61 -11.29
CA THR A 240 6.97 -1.38 -10.65
C THR A 240 5.81 -1.38 -11.64
N GLU A 241 5.55 -2.54 -12.23
CA GLU A 241 4.35 -2.77 -13.00
C GLU A 241 3.11 -2.47 -12.16
N ARG A 242 2.09 -1.96 -12.84
CA ARG A 242 0.75 -1.81 -12.29
C ARG A 242 0.29 -3.16 -11.75
N ARG A 243 -0.13 -3.18 -10.49
CA ARG A 243 -0.87 -4.30 -9.88
C ARG A 243 -1.85 -4.93 -10.88
N PRO A 244 -1.69 -6.21 -11.23
CA PRO A 244 -2.77 -6.96 -11.83
C PRO A 244 -3.92 -7.00 -10.83
N LYS A 245 -5.13 -6.72 -11.32
CA LYS A 245 -6.35 -7.19 -10.67
C LYS A 245 -6.36 -8.71 -10.80
N GLU A 246 -5.78 -9.43 -9.86
CA GLU A 246 -5.99 -10.87 -9.75
C GLU A 246 -7.01 -11.19 -8.66
N ARG A 247 -8.24 -11.38 -9.11
CA ARG A 247 -9.09 -12.45 -8.59
C ARG A 247 -8.47 -13.77 -9.07
N ALA A 248 -7.43 -14.27 -8.40
CA ALA A 248 -6.97 -15.64 -8.55
C ALA A 248 -6.05 -16.01 -7.37
N ARG A 249 -6.13 -17.28 -6.94
CA ARG A 249 -5.22 -18.00 -6.01
C ARG A 249 -5.46 -17.81 -4.52
N ALA A 250 -6.57 -18.38 -4.06
CA ALA A 250 -6.98 -18.43 -2.66
C ALA A 250 -6.23 -19.44 -1.77
N THR A 251 -5.05 -19.97 -2.12
CA THR A 251 -4.43 -21.05 -1.30
C THR A 251 -2.91 -21.02 -1.10
N ALA A 252 -2.11 -20.30 -1.89
CA ALA A 252 -0.64 -20.31 -1.75
C ALA A 252 -0.04 -19.18 -0.88
N ASN A 253 -0.85 -18.19 -0.49
CA ASN A 253 -0.38 -16.98 0.20
C ASN A 253 -0.83 -16.91 1.66
N VAL A 254 -1.44 -17.98 2.18
CA VAL A 254 -2.04 -17.99 3.53
C VAL A 254 -1.18 -18.82 4.46
N LEU A 255 -0.68 -18.20 5.52
CA LEU A 255 -0.03 -18.83 6.67
C LEU A 255 -1.09 -19.13 7.72
N LEU A 256 -1.16 -20.38 8.19
CA LEU A 256 -2.06 -20.79 9.27
C LEU A 256 -1.29 -20.74 10.60
N VAL A 257 -1.50 -19.67 11.35
CA VAL A 257 -0.85 -19.47 12.65
C VAL A 257 -1.66 -20.18 13.72
N LYS A 258 -1.09 -21.17 14.42
CA LYS A 258 -1.70 -21.72 15.63
C LYS A 258 -1.64 -20.72 16.79
N ALA A 259 -2.74 -20.63 17.51
CA ALA A 259 -2.93 -19.83 18.71
C ALA A 259 -3.63 -20.68 19.80
N VAL A 260 -3.60 -20.19 21.04
CA VAL A 260 -4.18 -20.89 22.20
C VAL A 260 -5.66 -21.27 21.96
N ASP A 261 -6.43 -20.38 21.33
CA ASP A 261 -7.87 -20.55 21.09
C ASP A 261 -8.22 -20.99 19.66
N GLY A 262 -7.26 -21.51 18.88
CA GLY A 262 -7.50 -22.07 17.54
C GLY A 262 -6.50 -21.64 16.47
N VAL A 263 -6.93 -21.65 15.20
CA VAL A 263 -6.06 -21.36 14.05
C VAL A 263 -6.41 -20.00 13.43
N VAL A 264 -5.39 -19.16 13.25
CA VAL A 264 -5.48 -17.81 12.71
C VAL A 264 -4.89 -17.76 11.29
N PRO A 265 -5.72 -17.69 10.23
CA PRO A 265 -5.21 -17.50 8.87
C PRO A 265 -4.66 -16.08 8.66
N MET A 266 -3.45 -15.95 8.11
CA MET A 266 -2.79 -14.68 7.82
C MET A 266 -2.22 -14.67 6.40
N ASN A 267 -2.28 -13.53 5.71
CA ASN A 267 -1.75 -13.45 4.35
C ASN A 267 -0.27 -13.04 4.36
N LEU A 268 0.59 -13.85 3.76
CA LEU A 268 2.00 -13.53 3.55
C LEU A 268 2.16 -12.44 2.49
N ARG A 269 3.01 -11.45 2.80
CA ARG A 269 3.34 -10.32 1.94
C ARG A 269 4.81 -9.95 2.08
N ILE A 270 5.49 -9.77 0.95
CA ILE A 270 6.79 -9.09 0.93
C ILE A 270 6.53 -7.58 0.93
N VAL A 271 7.12 -6.87 1.89
CA VAL A 271 6.96 -5.44 2.14
C VAL A 271 8.32 -4.76 2.09
N GLU A 272 8.37 -3.54 1.55
CA GLU A 272 9.58 -2.72 1.54
C GLU A 272 9.80 -2.09 2.92
N VAL A 273 11.04 -2.14 3.41
CA VAL A 273 11.46 -1.53 4.67
C VAL A 273 12.75 -0.75 4.42
N HIS A 274 12.70 0.59 4.51
CA HIS A 274 13.83 1.54 4.38
C HIS A 274 14.89 1.26 3.29
N LYS A 275 15.02 2.18 2.31
CA LYS A 275 16.14 2.19 1.33
C LYS A 275 16.34 0.85 0.60
N ALA A 276 15.27 0.30 0.00
CA ALA A 276 15.29 -0.88 -0.87
C ALA A 276 15.64 -2.23 -0.21
N SER A 277 15.42 -2.40 1.10
CA SER A 277 15.42 -3.75 1.70
C SER A 277 14.01 -4.34 1.77
N TRP A 278 13.85 -5.60 1.39
CA TRP A 278 12.55 -6.28 1.40
C TRP A 278 12.44 -7.20 2.60
N ARG A 279 11.28 -7.16 3.27
CA ARG A 279 10.99 -8.04 4.41
C ARG A 279 9.69 -8.78 4.23
N LEU A 280 9.58 -9.95 4.84
CA LEU A 280 8.33 -10.68 4.91
C LEU A 280 7.45 -10.14 6.06
N ALA A 281 6.14 -10.09 5.83
CA ALA A 281 5.15 -9.83 6.87
C ALA A 281 3.91 -10.71 6.66
N ALA A 282 3.27 -11.11 7.75
CA ALA A 282 1.96 -11.74 7.70
C ALA A 282 0.90 -10.72 8.11
N VAL A 283 -0.14 -10.57 7.30
CA VAL A 283 -1.13 -9.49 7.44
C VAL A 283 -2.54 -10.07 7.44
N ARG A 284 -3.33 -9.68 8.45
CA ARG A 284 -4.77 -9.95 8.49
C ARG A 284 -5.53 -8.64 8.55
N ARG A 285 -6.57 -8.53 7.72
CA ARG A 285 -7.47 -7.38 7.67
C ARG A 285 -8.73 -7.69 8.47
N VAL A 286 -9.15 -6.73 9.28
CA VAL A 286 -10.36 -6.77 10.08
C VAL A 286 -11.09 -5.44 9.95
N LYS A 287 -12.39 -5.41 10.22
CA LYS A 287 -13.21 -4.21 9.95
C LYS A 287 -13.22 -3.27 11.14
N THR A 288 -13.21 -3.80 12.37
CA THR A 288 -13.34 -3.02 13.60
C THR A 288 -12.05 -3.01 14.41
N ALA A 289 -11.93 -2.03 15.31
CA ALA A 289 -10.80 -1.94 16.25
C ALA A 289 -10.84 -3.09 17.26
N GLU A 290 -12.04 -3.46 17.71
CA GLU A 290 -12.27 -4.58 18.64
C GLU A 290 -11.79 -5.91 18.05
N GLU A 291 -12.15 -6.22 16.81
CA GLU A 291 -11.65 -7.40 16.10
C GLU A 291 -10.12 -7.39 15.98
N ALA A 292 -9.51 -6.20 15.82
CA ALA A 292 -8.06 -6.06 15.69
C ALA A 292 -7.32 -6.29 17.01
N GLU A 293 -7.85 -5.74 18.11
CA GLU A 293 -7.27 -5.92 19.44
C GLU A 293 -7.49 -7.34 19.99
N GLU A 294 -8.64 -7.96 19.71
CA GLU A 294 -8.87 -9.37 20.07
C GLU A 294 -7.92 -10.29 19.31
N LEU A 295 -7.78 -10.07 17.99
CA LEU A 295 -6.80 -10.80 17.18
C LEU A 295 -5.36 -10.56 17.66
N ARG A 296 -5.03 -9.33 18.07
CA ARG A 296 -3.73 -9.00 18.67
C ARG A 296 -3.51 -9.76 19.98
N ARG A 297 -4.53 -9.83 20.83
CA ARG A 297 -4.49 -10.57 22.10
C ARG A 297 -4.24 -12.06 21.86
N GLN A 298 -5.01 -12.69 20.98
CA GLN A 298 -4.84 -14.11 20.62
C GLN A 298 -3.42 -14.40 20.08
N LEU A 299 -2.91 -13.53 19.19
CA LEU A 299 -1.56 -13.68 18.64
C LEU A 299 -0.47 -13.46 19.71
N ARG A 300 -0.67 -12.54 20.64
CA ARG A 300 0.24 -12.33 21.78
C ARG A 300 0.28 -13.53 22.72
N LEU A 301 -0.88 -14.12 23.03
CA LEU A 301 -0.96 -15.35 23.82
C LEU A 301 -0.24 -16.52 23.13
N SER A 302 -0.30 -16.59 21.80
CA SER A 302 0.50 -17.54 21.01
C SER A 302 2.00 -17.21 20.96
N GLY A 303 2.43 -16.12 21.59
CA GLY A 303 3.82 -15.71 21.71
C GLY A 303 4.36 -14.82 20.60
N LEU A 304 3.52 -14.27 19.71
CA LEU A 304 3.93 -13.34 18.65
C LEU A 304 3.69 -11.88 19.05
N ASN A 305 4.69 -11.04 18.82
CA ASN A 305 4.48 -9.60 18.88
C ASN A 305 3.89 -9.09 17.57
N VAL A 306 2.72 -8.45 17.66
CA VAL A 306 2.01 -7.96 16.49
C VAL A 306 1.64 -6.49 16.64
N SER A 307 1.56 -5.81 15.51
CA SER A 307 1.20 -4.39 15.41
C SER A 307 -0.17 -4.24 14.77
N VAL A 308 -0.96 -3.28 15.26
CA VAL A 308 -2.26 -2.93 14.68
C VAL A 308 -2.10 -1.60 13.96
N VAL A 309 -2.45 -1.57 12.67
CA VAL A 309 -2.35 -0.39 11.81
C VAL A 309 -3.75 -0.01 11.35
N SER A 310 -4.22 1.18 11.74
CA SER A 310 -5.47 1.73 11.20
C SER A 310 -5.32 2.04 9.71
N ARG A 311 -6.28 1.60 8.91
CA ARG A 311 -6.41 1.94 7.49
C ARG A 311 -7.61 2.88 7.24
N GLY A 312 -8.08 3.56 8.28
CA GLY A 312 -9.26 4.43 8.21
C GLY A 312 -10.52 3.65 7.83
N LYS A 313 -11.22 4.09 6.78
CA LYS A 313 -12.47 3.44 6.31
C LYS A 313 -12.28 2.01 5.79
N MET A 314 -11.04 1.58 5.55
CA MET A 314 -10.70 0.22 5.09
C MET A 314 -10.56 -0.77 6.27
N GLY A 315 -10.78 -0.33 7.51
CA GLY A 315 -10.64 -1.14 8.72
C GLY A 315 -9.23 -1.09 9.30
N PHE A 316 -8.81 -2.20 9.91
CA PHE A 316 -7.52 -2.34 10.59
C PHE A 316 -6.72 -3.49 9.98
N GLU A 317 -5.39 -3.36 9.96
CA GLU A 317 -4.47 -4.42 9.60
C GLU A 317 -3.67 -4.85 10.83
N VAL A 318 -3.77 -6.13 11.18
CA VAL A 318 -2.89 -6.75 12.16
C VAL A 318 -1.70 -7.34 11.41
N VAL A 319 -0.51 -6.86 11.75
CA VAL A 319 0.74 -7.14 11.05
C VAL A 319 1.73 -7.84 11.97
N VAL A 320 2.16 -9.03 11.55
CA VAL A 320 3.27 -9.79 12.14
C VAL A 320 4.54 -9.48 11.33
N PRO A 321 5.56 -8.85 11.93
CA PRO A 321 6.80 -8.51 11.24
C PRO A 321 7.70 -9.73 11.03
N GLN A 322 8.64 -9.66 10.07
CA GLN A 322 9.57 -10.75 9.72
C GLN A 322 10.26 -11.39 10.93
N LYS A 323 10.79 -10.58 11.86
CA LYS A 323 11.51 -11.07 13.05
C LYS A 323 10.66 -12.00 13.93
N GLU A 324 9.35 -11.83 13.90
CA GLU A 324 8.41 -12.68 14.63
C GLU A 324 8.04 -13.92 13.79
N LEU A 325 7.98 -13.80 12.47
CA LEU A 325 7.84 -14.95 11.56
C LEU A 325 9.06 -15.89 11.62
N GLU A 326 10.26 -15.36 11.84
CA GLU A 326 11.47 -16.15 12.08
C GLU A 326 11.42 -16.95 13.40
N LYS A 327 10.45 -16.71 14.27
CA LYS A 327 10.20 -17.49 15.50
C LYS A 327 9.11 -18.54 15.32
N LEU A 328 8.58 -18.71 14.12
CA LEU A 328 7.58 -19.76 13.85
C LEU A 328 8.21 -21.16 13.93
N ALA A 329 7.35 -22.15 14.13
CA ALA A 329 7.74 -23.56 14.09
C ALA A 329 8.28 -23.94 12.69
N PRO A 330 9.15 -24.95 12.58
CA PRO A 330 9.73 -25.38 11.30
C PRO A 330 8.67 -25.65 10.21
N GLU A 331 7.54 -26.25 10.58
CA GLU A 331 6.44 -26.59 9.67
C GLU A 331 5.75 -25.33 9.11
N ASP A 332 5.56 -24.31 9.94
CA ASP A 332 4.99 -23.03 9.52
C ASP A 332 5.98 -22.25 8.64
N LYS A 333 7.29 -22.37 8.92
CA LYS A 333 8.35 -21.82 8.07
C LYS A 333 8.43 -22.50 6.71
N GLU A 334 8.03 -23.77 6.62
CA GLU A 334 7.93 -24.47 5.34
C GLU A 334 6.81 -23.87 4.46
N ALA A 335 5.70 -23.43 5.06
CA ALA A 335 4.68 -22.67 4.32
C ALA A 335 5.24 -21.34 3.77
N ILE A 336 6.10 -20.66 4.54
CA ILE A 336 6.82 -19.47 4.08
C ILE A 336 7.78 -19.81 2.94
N ARG A 337 8.54 -20.91 3.06
CA ARG A 337 9.46 -21.38 2.03
C ARG A 337 8.72 -21.65 0.72
N ARG A 338 7.63 -22.42 0.77
CA ARG A 338 6.76 -22.70 -0.39
C ARG A 338 6.18 -21.44 -1.01
N TYR A 339 5.78 -20.46 -0.19
CA TYR A 339 5.31 -19.16 -0.68
C TYR A 339 6.41 -18.42 -1.46
N LEU A 340 7.63 -18.35 -0.92
CA LEU A 340 8.76 -17.70 -1.57
C LEU A 340 9.21 -18.44 -2.82
N GLU A 341 9.27 -19.78 -2.80
CA GLU A 341 9.55 -20.61 -3.97
C GLU A 341 8.49 -20.45 -5.06
N HIS A 342 7.21 -20.38 -4.67
CA HIS A 342 6.14 -20.08 -5.61
C HIS A 342 6.32 -18.71 -6.27
N LYS A 343 6.73 -17.70 -5.48
CA LYS A 343 7.03 -16.36 -5.99
C LYS A 343 8.26 -16.32 -6.89
N LEU A 344 9.31 -17.08 -6.57
CA LEU A 344 10.47 -17.27 -7.44
C LEU A 344 10.11 -17.93 -8.77
N ARG A 345 9.18 -18.90 -8.75
CA ARG A 345 8.78 -19.64 -9.96
C ARG A 345 7.79 -18.87 -10.82
N THR A 346 6.85 -18.15 -10.22
CA THR A 346 5.67 -17.60 -10.92
C THR A 346 5.58 -16.08 -10.94
N GLY A 347 6.40 -15.38 -10.14
CA GLY A 347 6.44 -13.92 -10.10
C GLY A 347 7.11 -13.31 -11.32
N ASP A 348 6.86 -12.02 -11.54
CA ASP A 348 7.60 -11.18 -12.48
C ASP A 348 9.05 -10.94 -12.00
N GLU A 349 9.90 -10.32 -12.82
CA GLU A 349 11.33 -10.09 -12.52
C GLU A 349 11.53 -9.36 -11.18
N GLU A 350 10.64 -8.44 -10.84
CA GLU A 350 10.70 -7.70 -9.58
C GLU A 350 10.23 -8.55 -8.39
N GLU A 351 9.13 -9.28 -8.53
CA GLU A 351 8.66 -10.23 -7.51
C GLU A 351 9.67 -11.35 -7.22
N ARG A 352 10.38 -11.82 -8.25
CA ARG A 352 11.46 -12.81 -8.09
C ARG A 352 12.63 -12.22 -7.33
N GLY A 353 13.12 -11.04 -7.72
CA GLY A 353 14.23 -10.39 -7.01
C GLY A 353 13.91 -10.12 -5.54
N ARG A 354 12.68 -9.70 -5.25
CA ARG A 354 12.18 -9.54 -3.87
C ARG A 354 12.13 -10.85 -3.10
N ALA A 355 11.59 -11.90 -3.71
CA ALA A 355 11.50 -13.22 -3.08
C ALA A 355 12.89 -13.81 -2.84
N GLU A 356 13.85 -13.58 -3.73
CA GLU A 356 15.23 -14.02 -3.59
C GLU A 356 15.95 -13.30 -2.45
N GLU A 357 15.78 -11.99 -2.33
CA GLU A 357 16.34 -11.22 -1.21
C GLU A 357 15.75 -11.66 0.13
N VAL A 358 14.43 -11.86 0.20
CA VAL A 358 13.78 -12.36 1.41
C VAL A 358 14.23 -13.79 1.71
N MET A 359 14.38 -14.65 0.70
CA MET A 359 14.87 -16.02 0.89
C MET A 359 16.29 -16.04 1.47
N ARG A 360 17.16 -15.11 1.05
CA ARG A 360 18.53 -14.97 1.58
C ARG A 360 18.59 -14.39 2.98
N SER A 361 17.70 -13.45 3.30
CA SER A 361 17.74 -12.72 4.58
C SER A 361 16.86 -13.33 5.67
N PHE A 362 15.88 -14.15 5.30
CA PHE A 362 14.97 -14.79 6.26
C PHE A 362 15.66 -15.97 6.94
N ASP A 363 15.64 -15.96 8.28
CA ASP A 363 16.22 -17.02 9.07
C ASP A 363 15.27 -18.22 9.19
N PHE A 364 15.55 -19.27 8.42
CA PHE A 364 14.84 -20.54 8.47
C PHE A 364 15.29 -21.47 9.61
N GLY A 365 16.33 -21.10 10.37
CA GLY A 365 16.81 -21.86 11.52
C GLY A 365 15.79 -21.93 12.66
N VAL A 366 15.88 -22.96 13.50
CA VAL A 366 14.90 -23.14 14.59
C VAL A 366 15.22 -22.15 15.72
N LYS A 367 14.23 -21.31 16.07
CA LYS A 367 14.36 -20.33 17.17
C LYS A 367 13.38 -20.56 18.31
N ALA A 368 12.34 -21.35 18.08
CA ALA A 368 11.28 -21.61 19.04
C ALA A 368 10.65 -22.97 18.78
N VAL A 369 9.92 -23.47 19.77
CA VAL A 369 9.06 -24.64 19.67
C VAL A 369 7.63 -24.25 20.02
N GLU A 370 6.66 -24.95 19.46
CA GLU A 370 5.26 -24.78 19.83
C GLU A 370 4.86 -25.83 20.86
N ILE A 371 4.40 -25.37 22.04
CA ILE A 371 3.93 -26.22 23.14
C ILE A 371 2.62 -25.62 23.64
N GLY A 372 1.54 -26.42 23.66
CA GLY A 372 0.22 -25.95 24.12
C GLY A 372 -0.35 -24.77 23.32
N GLY A 373 -0.03 -24.66 22.02
CA GLY A 373 -0.45 -23.53 21.19
C GLY A 373 0.33 -22.23 21.44
N VAL A 374 1.41 -22.29 22.23
CA VAL A 374 2.28 -21.16 22.55
C VAL A 374 3.66 -21.36 21.94
N ARG A 375 4.18 -20.31 21.30
CA ARG A 375 5.56 -20.27 20.82
C ARG A 375 6.53 -19.89 21.93
N LEU A 376 7.39 -20.84 22.21
CA LEU A 376 8.35 -20.81 23.29
C LEU A 376 9.76 -20.74 22.70
N PRO A 377 10.50 -19.63 22.91
CA PRO A 377 11.83 -19.47 22.35
C PRO A 377 12.79 -20.50 22.93
N LEU A 378 13.59 -21.10 22.06
CA LEU A 378 14.57 -22.10 22.44
C LEU A 378 15.93 -21.44 22.66
N THR A 379 16.55 -21.80 23.78
CA THR A 379 17.88 -21.35 24.15
C THR A 379 18.74 -22.57 24.46
N PHE A 380 20.03 -22.47 24.14
CA PHE A 380 21.01 -23.49 24.53
C PHE A 380 22.23 -22.81 25.15
N ALA A 381 22.39 -23.01 26.46
CA ALA A 381 23.50 -22.48 27.23
C ALA A 381 24.44 -23.62 27.67
N ALA A 382 25.76 -23.39 27.68
CA ALA A 382 26.73 -24.45 28.00
C ALA A 382 26.53 -25.03 29.43
N ASN A 383 26.16 -24.17 30.38
CA ASN A 383 25.91 -24.51 31.79
C ASN A 383 24.49 -25.02 32.05
N LYS A 384 23.47 -24.49 31.36
CA LYS A 384 22.06 -24.83 31.62
C LYS A 384 21.42 -25.81 30.63
N GLY A 385 22.05 -26.08 29.50
CA GLY A 385 21.55 -27.01 28.47
C GLY A 385 20.46 -26.40 27.62
N LEU A 386 19.60 -27.26 27.05
CA LEU A 386 18.42 -26.83 26.31
C LEU A 386 17.36 -26.28 27.28
N MET A 387 16.92 -25.04 27.06
CA MET A 387 15.88 -24.42 27.88
C MET A 387 14.93 -23.59 27.04
N VAL A 388 13.73 -23.41 27.59
CA VAL A 388 12.78 -22.39 27.15
C VAL A 388 12.72 -21.32 28.22
N GLU A 389 12.95 -20.07 27.83
CA GLU A 389 12.75 -18.88 28.68
C GLU A 389 11.86 -17.88 27.94
N LYS A 390 10.66 -17.60 28.44
CA LYS A 390 9.76 -16.60 27.83
C LYS A 390 9.51 -15.45 28.78
N TYR A 391 9.85 -14.24 28.33
CA TYR A 391 9.65 -12.99 29.05
C TYR A 391 8.31 -12.36 28.65
N GLY A 392 7.60 -11.77 29.62
CA GLY A 392 6.33 -11.09 29.40
C GLY A 392 5.79 -10.43 30.66
N ASP A 393 4.62 -9.79 30.55
CA ASP A 393 3.88 -9.33 31.72
C ASP A 393 3.37 -10.53 32.55
N PRO A 394 3.29 -10.40 33.89
CA PRO A 394 2.93 -11.52 34.77
C PRO A 394 1.61 -12.21 34.41
N ASP A 395 0.59 -11.44 34.01
CA ASP A 395 -0.74 -11.99 33.68
C ASP A 395 -0.71 -12.83 32.40
N THR A 396 0.01 -12.39 31.38
CA THR A 396 0.24 -13.15 30.14
C THR A 396 1.08 -14.39 30.41
N ILE A 397 2.12 -14.29 31.23
CA ILE A 397 2.97 -15.42 31.59
C ILE A 397 2.20 -16.46 32.41
N ALA A 398 1.30 -16.05 33.32
CA ALA A 398 0.45 -16.95 34.06
C ALA A 398 -0.49 -17.75 33.13
N GLN A 399 -1.09 -17.09 32.14
CA GLN A 399 -1.94 -17.75 31.13
C GLN A 399 -1.14 -18.72 30.26
N ILE A 400 0.04 -18.30 29.80
CA ILE A 400 0.93 -19.17 29.03
C ILE A 400 1.36 -20.38 29.87
N LYS A 401 1.73 -20.17 31.13
CA LYS A 401 2.13 -21.25 32.05
C LYS A 401 1.02 -22.29 32.16
N ALA A 402 -0.22 -21.87 32.39
CA ALA A 402 -1.34 -22.78 32.50
C ALA A 402 -1.54 -23.63 31.24
N ALA A 403 -1.47 -23.03 30.05
CA ALA A 403 -1.58 -23.74 28.77
C ALA A 403 -0.43 -24.75 28.57
N VAL A 404 0.79 -24.36 28.93
CA VAL A 404 1.98 -25.22 28.83
C VAL A 404 1.89 -26.39 29.81
N GLU A 405 1.54 -26.14 31.08
CA GLU A 405 1.36 -27.18 32.10
C GLU A 405 0.25 -28.17 31.72
N GLU A 406 -0.86 -27.68 31.20
CA GLU A 406 -1.94 -28.53 30.71
C GLU A 406 -1.49 -29.42 29.56
N TRP A 407 -0.75 -28.87 28.59
CA TRP A 407 -0.18 -29.66 27.49
C TRP A 407 0.79 -30.72 28.01
N PHE A 408 1.68 -30.39 28.94
CA PHE A 408 2.62 -31.33 29.53
C PHE A 408 1.90 -32.44 30.30
N ARG A 409 0.88 -32.11 31.09
CA ARG A 409 0.06 -33.10 31.79
C ARG A 409 -0.66 -34.05 30.83
N LYS A 410 -1.17 -33.55 29.71
CA LYS A 410 -1.89 -34.37 28.70
C LYS A 410 -0.95 -35.23 27.86
N THR A 411 0.18 -34.68 27.41
CA THR A 411 1.07 -35.34 26.45
C THR A 411 2.16 -36.17 27.11
N VAL A 412 2.74 -35.66 28.20
CA VAL A 412 3.89 -36.26 28.88
C VAL A 412 3.46 -36.97 30.17
N GLY A 413 2.36 -36.53 30.80
CA GLY A 413 1.90 -37.04 32.10
C GLY A 413 2.63 -36.41 33.29
N ASP A 414 3.54 -35.47 33.05
CA ASP A 414 4.33 -34.75 34.04
C ASP A 414 4.43 -33.27 33.63
N SER A 415 4.01 -32.37 34.51
CA SER A 415 4.15 -30.91 34.37
C SER A 415 5.04 -30.30 35.46
N GLU A 416 5.61 -31.13 36.34
CA GLU A 416 6.36 -30.71 37.51
C GLU A 416 7.73 -30.16 37.07
N GLY A 417 7.92 -28.86 37.33
CA GLY A 417 9.14 -28.12 36.98
C GLY A 417 8.93 -26.98 35.97
N VAL A 418 7.74 -26.83 35.37
CA VAL A 418 7.37 -25.59 34.69
C VAL A 418 7.18 -24.51 35.76
N ARG A 419 8.02 -23.48 35.74
CA ARG A 419 8.04 -22.46 36.79
C ARG A 419 8.09 -21.06 36.20
N THR A 420 7.80 -20.09 37.05
CA THR A 420 8.01 -18.67 36.76
C THR A 420 9.12 -18.10 37.64
N GLU A 421 9.95 -17.24 37.07
CA GLU A 421 11.00 -16.48 37.75
C GLU A 421 10.70 -14.97 37.64
N ASP A 422 11.53 -14.14 38.28
CA ASP A 422 11.45 -12.66 38.26
C ASP A 422 10.05 -12.11 38.52
N GLY A 423 9.43 -12.51 39.64
CA GLY A 423 8.11 -12.03 40.05
C GLY A 423 6.97 -12.40 39.10
N GLY A 424 7.13 -13.49 38.33
CA GLY A 424 6.13 -13.96 37.37
C GLY A 424 6.38 -13.51 35.94
N GLN A 425 7.46 -12.77 35.66
CA GLN A 425 7.73 -12.20 34.34
C GLN A 425 8.44 -13.16 33.38
N VAL A 426 9.00 -14.25 33.89
CA VAL A 426 9.77 -15.20 33.08
C VAL A 426 9.23 -16.60 33.26
N LEU A 427 8.72 -17.22 32.19
CA LEU A 427 8.41 -18.65 32.16
C LEU A 427 9.67 -19.45 31.86
N VAL A 428 9.97 -20.47 32.67
CA VAL A 428 11.09 -21.38 32.47
C VAL A 428 10.60 -22.82 32.34
N VAL A 429 10.98 -23.50 31.25
CA VAL A 429 10.80 -24.95 31.09
C VAL A 429 12.17 -25.63 31.04
N PRO A 430 12.47 -26.55 31.98
CA PRO A 430 13.78 -27.18 32.09
C PRO A 430 14.04 -28.27 31.05
N GLU A 431 15.32 -28.52 30.76
CA GLU A 431 15.82 -29.52 29.80
C GLU A 431 15.17 -30.90 29.96
N ARG A 432 14.95 -31.36 31.21
CA ARG A 432 14.31 -32.65 31.52
C ARG A 432 12.93 -32.80 30.87
N LEU A 433 12.06 -31.81 31.06
CA LEU A 433 10.69 -31.83 30.51
C LEU A 433 10.73 -31.70 28.98
N LEU A 434 11.63 -30.88 28.45
CA LEU A 434 11.80 -30.72 27.01
C LEU A 434 12.23 -32.05 26.36
N ILE A 435 13.17 -32.79 26.94
CA ILE A 435 13.58 -34.12 26.43
C ILE A 435 12.41 -35.11 26.49
N GLN A 436 11.62 -35.11 27.57
CA GLN A 436 10.43 -35.96 27.66
C GLN A 436 9.37 -35.59 26.61
N ALA A 437 9.15 -34.30 26.37
CA ALA A 437 8.27 -33.81 25.31
C ALA A 437 8.75 -34.30 23.93
N ALA A 438 10.05 -34.19 23.63
CA ALA A 438 10.63 -34.67 22.38
C ALA A 438 10.49 -36.19 22.19
N ARG A 439 10.41 -36.99 23.26
CA ARG A 439 10.13 -38.44 23.14
C ARG A 439 8.67 -38.75 22.79
N LYS A 440 7.76 -37.81 23.04
CA LYS A 440 6.32 -37.97 22.84
C LYS A 440 5.79 -37.24 21.61
N ASP A 441 6.47 -36.17 21.19
CA ASP A 441 6.13 -35.34 20.05
C ASP A 441 7.32 -35.22 19.10
N GLU A 442 7.19 -35.85 17.93
CA GLU A 442 8.21 -35.88 16.88
C GLU A 442 8.55 -34.49 16.35
N ARG A 443 7.60 -33.54 16.32
CA ARG A 443 7.86 -32.17 15.85
C ARG A 443 8.79 -31.42 16.79
N ILE A 444 8.58 -31.62 18.09
CA ILE A 444 9.43 -31.06 19.14
C ILE A 444 10.84 -31.66 19.06
N ARG A 445 10.92 -32.98 18.84
CA ARG A 445 12.19 -33.69 18.64
C ARG A 445 12.97 -33.13 17.46
N ASP A 446 12.33 -33.01 16.30
CA ASP A 446 12.96 -32.56 15.07
C ASP A 446 13.43 -31.10 15.20
N ALA A 447 12.63 -30.24 15.81
CA ALA A 447 13.00 -28.86 16.12
C ALA A 447 14.25 -28.79 17.01
N PHE A 448 14.37 -29.65 18.03
CA PHE A 448 15.53 -29.69 18.90
C PHE A 448 16.76 -30.26 18.23
N VAL A 449 16.61 -31.34 17.46
CA VAL A 449 17.71 -31.92 16.67
C VAL A 449 18.26 -30.88 15.71
N GLN A 450 17.40 -30.20 14.95
CA GLN A 450 17.79 -29.17 13.99
C GLN A 450 18.52 -28.01 14.68
N LEU A 451 18.00 -27.50 15.81
CA LEU A 451 18.67 -26.46 16.60
C LEU A 451 20.06 -26.90 17.06
N LEU A 452 20.16 -28.10 17.63
CA LEU A 452 21.41 -28.62 18.19
C LEU A 452 22.44 -28.90 17.09
N GLU A 453 22.04 -29.42 15.93
CA GLU A 453 22.90 -29.60 14.76
C GLU A 453 23.42 -28.27 14.22
N GLU A 454 22.59 -27.22 14.21
CA GLU A 454 23.01 -25.87 13.84
C GLU A 454 24.03 -25.31 14.83
N LYS A 455 23.76 -25.42 16.15
CA LYS A 455 24.70 -24.98 17.19
C LYS A 455 26.00 -25.79 17.18
N LEU A 456 25.95 -27.08 16.81
CA LEU A 456 27.13 -27.95 16.73
C LEU A 456 28.17 -27.44 15.73
N LYS A 457 27.74 -26.81 14.62
CA LYS A 457 28.62 -26.24 13.59
C LYS A 457 29.58 -25.18 14.13
N THR A 458 29.21 -24.50 15.22
CA THR A 458 29.96 -23.38 15.81
C THR A 458 30.40 -23.66 17.25
N ALA A 459 30.16 -24.87 17.76
CA ALA A 459 30.44 -25.22 19.15
C ALA A 459 31.81 -25.89 19.32
N GLU A 460 32.53 -25.45 20.35
CA GLU A 460 33.84 -25.96 20.76
C GLU A 460 33.84 -26.40 22.24
N GLY A 461 34.82 -27.24 22.60
CA GLY A 461 35.06 -27.70 23.97
C GLY A 461 33.83 -28.33 24.64
N LYS A 462 33.62 -27.99 25.93
CA LYS A 462 32.53 -28.52 26.77
C LYS A 462 31.13 -28.30 26.18
N ARG A 463 30.94 -27.23 25.40
CA ARG A 463 29.67 -26.93 24.73
C ARG A 463 29.36 -27.97 23.64
N ARG A 464 30.37 -28.34 22.86
CA ARG A 464 30.26 -29.37 21.81
C ARG A 464 29.91 -30.73 22.39
N GLU A 465 30.61 -31.13 23.46
CA GLU A 465 30.36 -32.41 24.16
C GLU A 465 28.93 -32.53 24.68
N ARG A 466 28.40 -31.46 25.30
CA ARG A 466 27.03 -31.44 25.79
C ARG A 466 26.02 -31.56 24.64
N ILE A 467 26.22 -30.82 23.55
CA ILE A 467 25.35 -30.90 22.36
C ILE A 467 25.32 -32.32 21.80
N VAL A 468 26.48 -32.98 21.64
CA VAL A 468 26.55 -34.36 21.14
C VAL A 468 25.83 -35.33 22.08
N ARG A 469 25.97 -35.14 23.40
CA ARG A 469 25.26 -35.97 24.39
C ARG A 469 23.74 -35.81 24.28
N THR A 470 23.25 -34.57 24.21
CA THR A 470 21.80 -34.30 24.08
C THR A 470 21.26 -34.81 22.74
N LEU A 471 22.01 -34.66 21.63
CA LEU A 471 21.62 -35.22 20.32
C LEU A 471 21.49 -36.74 20.37
N LYS A 472 22.40 -37.45 21.05
CA LYS A 472 22.28 -38.91 21.23
C LYS A 472 20.98 -39.26 21.95
N GLN A 473 20.65 -38.56 23.04
CA GLN A 473 19.42 -38.78 23.83
C GLN A 473 18.13 -38.50 23.07
N LEU A 474 18.16 -37.65 22.03
CA LEU A 474 17.01 -37.33 21.19
C LEU A 474 16.86 -38.27 19.99
N LYS A 475 17.96 -38.87 19.51
CA LYS A 475 17.99 -39.81 18.37
C LYS A 475 17.82 -41.28 18.79
N THR A 476 17.85 -41.57 20.09
CA THR A 476 17.46 -42.87 20.68
C THR A 476 16.08 -42.74 21.30
#